data_AF-A0A3P9JEM0-F1
#
_entry.id   AF-A0A3P9JEM0-F1
#
_cell.length_a   1.000
_cell.length_b   1.000
_cell.length_c   1.000
_cell.angle_alpha   90.00
_cell.angle_beta   90.00
_cell.angle_gamma   90.00
#
_symmetry.space_group_name_H-M   'P 1'
#
loop_
_entity.id
_entity.type
_entity.pdbx_description
1 polymer ?
#
loop_
_entity_poly.entity_id
_entity_poly.type
_entity_poly.pdbx_seq_one_letter_code
_entity_poly.pdbx_strand_id
1 'polypeptide(L)'
;MEMKKRISLELRNRSPTEVGELVVDNCRSSDGEVEGLSEEFTELEVLSMVNVGLSSLSKMPLLPKLQKLEVSENSIAGGLNTLVEKCPGLTHLNLSSNKLKELSSLEPLQSLKALKSLDLYGCDVSSLDDYRERVFQLLPQLTYLDGFDQEDNEASDNDYVEEEEDEEDEDDGGESVPLPQMGRPS
;
A
#
# COMPACT_ATOMS: atom_id res chain seq x y z
N MET A 1 -4.69 23.63 -7.23
CA MET A 1 -4.22 23.16 -8.57
C MET A 1 -4.97 21.88 -8.89
N GLU A 2 -5.32 21.60 -10.15
CA GLU A 2 -6.00 20.33 -10.50
C GLU A 2 -5.04 19.14 -10.38
N MET A 3 -5.54 18.00 -9.91
CA MET A 3 -4.74 16.79 -9.67
C MET A 3 -3.97 16.33 -10.91
N LYS A 4 -4.64 16.26 -12.07
CA LYS A 4 -4.02 15.90 -13.36
C LYS A 4 -2.80 16.78 -13.69
N LYS A 5 -2.94 18.10 -13.46
CA LYS A 5 -1.85 19.05 -13.71
C LYS A 5 -0.69 18.82 -12.75
N ARG A 6 -0.96 18.49 -11.49
CA ARG A 6 0.10 18.18 -10.53
C ARG A 6 0.88 16.93 -10.92
N ILE A 7 0.19 15.86 -11.28
CA ILE A 7 0.82 14.63 -11.77
C ILE A 7 1.76 14.94 -12.94
N SER A 8 1.29 15.69 -13.95
CA SER A 8 2.15 16.10 -15.07
C SER A 8 3.39 16.90 -14.65
N LEU A 9 3.30 17.69 -13.58
CA LEU A 9 4.44 18.44 -13.04
C LEU A 9 5.43 17.54 -12.28
N GLU A 10 4.94 16.56 -11.52
CA GLU A 10 5.78 15.60 -10.78
C GLU A 10 6.52 14.63 -11.70
N LEU A 11 5.92 14.30 -12.85
CA LEU A 11 6.57 13.49 -13.87
C LEU A 11 7.86 14.16 -14.37
N ARG A 12 7.94 15.50 -14.45
CA ARG A 12 9.14 16.25 -14.89
C ARG A 12 9.77 15.72 -16.20
N ASN A 13 8.94 15.26 -17.14
CA ASN A 13 9.31 14.59 -18.40
C ASN A 13 9.85 13.15 -18.28
N ARG A 14 9.75 12.52 -17.11
CA ARG A 14 9.96 11.07 -16.94
C ARG A 14 8.74 10.30 -17.43
N SER A 15 8.95 9.05 -17.81
CA SER A 15 7.87 8.13 -18.09
C SER A 15 7.17 7.75 -16.77
N PRO A 16 5.82 7.62 -16.73
CA PRO A 16 5.09 7.08 -15.58
C PRO A 16 5.63 5.72 -15.10
N THR A 17 6.17 4.92 -16.02
CA THR A 17 6.74 3.60 -15.77
C THR A 17 8.05 3.63 -14.98
N GLU A 18 8.68 4.79 -14.80
CA GLU A 18 9.97 4.93 -14.09
C GLU A 18 9.81 5.65 -12.74
N VAL A 19 8.57 5.90 -12.32
CA VAL A 19 8.26 6.70 -11.14
C VAL A 19 7.95 5.77 -9.97
N GLY A 20 8.89 5.64 -9.05
CA GLY A 20 8.71 4.92 -7.79
C GLY A 20 7.94 5.68 -6.72
N GLU A 21 8.00 7.01 -6.74
CA GLU A 21 7.33 7.86 -5.76
C GLU A 21 6.59 9.01 -6.45
N LEU A 22 5.33 9.22 -6.05
CA LEU A 22 4.49 10.28 -6.56
C LEU A 22 3.75 11.01 -5.43
N VAL A 23 4.02 12.31 -5.30
CA VAL A 23 3.42 13.17 -4.27
C VAL A 23 2.56 14.25 -4.92
N VAL A 24 1.24 14.16 -4.72
CA VAL A 24 0.25 15.07 -5.34
C VAL A 24 -0.64 15.76 -4.32
N ASP A 25 -0.08 16.04 -3.14
CA ASP A 25 -0.77 16.68 -2.03
C ASP A 25 -1.28 18.09 -2.36
N ASN A 26 -2.28 18.55 -1.59
CA ASN A 26 -2.88 19.88 -1.68
C ASN A 26 -3.41 20.23 -3.09
N CYS A 27 -3.76 19.19 -3.84
CA CYS A 27 -4.39 19.32 -5.14
C CYS A 27 -5.90 19.30 -5.02
N ARG A 28 -6.60 19.39 -6.15
CA ARG A 28 -8.06 19.33 -6.17
C ARG A 28 -8.48 18.26 -7.17
N SER A 29 -9.16 17.24 -6.67
CA SER A 29 -9.99 16.35 -7.48
C SER A 29 -11.29 17.07 -7.85
N SER A 30 -11.77 16.85 -9.08
CA SER A 30 -12.96 17.50 -9.61
C SER A 30 -14.24 16.87 -9.06
N ASP A 31 -14.28 15.54 -9.02
CA ASP A 31 -15.44 14.73 -8.63
C ASP A 31 -15.25 14.01 -7.29
N GLY A 32 -14.14 14.29 -6.58
CA GLY A 32 -13.78 13.58 -5.35
C GLY A 32 -13.30 12.14 -5.63
N GLU A 33 -12.75 11.89 -6.81
CA GLU A 33 -12.17 10.63 -7.23
C GLU A 33 -10.74 10.82 -7.75
N VAL A 34 -9.99 9.74 -7.85
CA VAL A 34 -8.62 9.76 -8.36
C VAL A 34 -8.63 10.14 -9.84
N GLU A 35 -7.80 11.12 -10.22
CA GLU A 35 -7.74 11.67 -11.57
C GLU A 35 -6.30 11.80 -12.07
N GLY A 36 -6.04 11.29 -13.29
CA GLY A 36 -4.75 11.44 -13.96
C GLY A 36 -3.72 10.37 -13.63
N LEU A 37 -4.03 9.44 -12.73
CA LEU A 37 -3.29 8.19 -12.58
C LEU A 37 -3.80 7.17 -13.60
N SER A 38 -2.88 6.38 -14.16
CA SER A 38 -3.14 5.30 -15.11
C SER A 38 -2.42 4.02 -14.65
N GLU A 39 -2.67 2.91 -15.35
CA GLU A 39 -1.98 1.64 -15.11
C GLU A 39 -0.52 1.64 -15.61
N GLU A 40 -0.06 2.76 -16.18
CA GLU A 40 1.33 2.93 -16.65
C GLU A 40 2.31 3.15 -15.48
N PHE A 41 1.82 3.48 -14.29
CA PHE A 41 2.61 3.65 -13.07
C PHE A 41 2.97 2.29 -12.45
N THR A 42 3.57 1.40 -13.25
CA THR A 42 3.82 0.01 -12.87
C THR A 42 4.88 -0.13 -11.79
N GLU A 43 5.83 0.82 -11.72
CA GLU A 43 6.92 0.86 -10.75
C GLU A 43 6.60 1.71 -9.52
N LEU A 44 5.37 2.22 -9.40
CA LEU A 44 5.00 3.12 -8.30
C LEU A 44 4.88 2.35 -6.99
N GLU A 45 5.74 2.67 -6.04
CA GLU A 45 5.83 2.08 -4.70
C GLU A 45 5.19 2.98 -3.65
N VAL A 46 5.31 4.31 -3.80
CA VAL A 46 4.83 5.30 -2.84
C VAL A 46 3.93 6.33 -3.52
N LEU A 47 2.70 6.47 -3.01
CA LEU A 47 1.71 7.43 -3.51
C LEU A 47 1.15 8.27 -2.37
N SER A 48 1.37 9.59 -2.43
CA SER A 48 0.78 10.55 -1.49
C SER A 48 -0.23 11.45 -2.17
N MET A 49 -1.45 11.47 -1.62
CA MET A 49 -2.60 12.25 -2.06
C MET A 49 -3.28 12.89 -0.85
N VAL A 50 -2.51 13.69 -0.08
CA VAL A 50 -3.00 14.35 1.13
C VAL A 50 -3.82 15.59 0.77
N ASN A 51 -4.98 15.76 1.42
CA ASN A 51 -5.84 16.93 1.27
C ASN A 51 -6.16 17.27 -0.20
N VAL A 52 -6.55 16.25 -0.98
CA VAL A 52 -6.92 16.41 -2.40
C VAL A 52 -8.43 16.48 -2.64
N GLY A 53 -9.23 16.29 -1.59
CA GLY A 53 -10.68 16.28 -1.62
C GLY A 53 -11.28 14.97 -2.13
N LEU A 54 -10.60 13.83 -1.96
CA LEU A 54 -11.12 12.52 -2.33
C LEU A 54 -12.30 12.14 -1.43
N SER A 55 -13.34 11.59 -2.03
CA SER A 55 -14.49 10.97 -1.37
C SER A 55 -14.58 9.47 -1.64
N SER A 56 -13.95 9.01 -2.73
CA SER A 56 -13.93 7.62 -3.15
C SER A 56 -12.60 7.24 -3.82
N LEU A 57 -12.22 5.99 -3.66
CA LEU A 57 -11.05 5.36 -4.29
C LEU A 57 -11.42 4.47 -5.49
N SER A 58 -12.69 4.47 -5.93
CA SER A 58 -13.18 3.57 -7.00
C SER A 58 -12.44 3.70 -8.34
N LYS A 59 -11.83 4.86 -8.62
CA LYS A 59 -11.05 5.13 -9.85
C LYS A 59 -9.54 4.87 -9.70
N MET A 60 -9.11 4.18 -8.65
CA MET A 60 -7.70 3.77 -8.52
C MET A 60 -7.32 2.82 -9.67
N PRO A 61 -6.20 3.09 -10.38
CA PRO A 61 -5.66 2.15 -11.35
C PRO A 61 -5.02 0.95 -10.66
N LEU A 62 -4.75 -0.12 -11.40
CA LEU A 62 -4.00 -1.27 -10.90
C LEU A 62 -2.53 -0.85 -10.70
N LEU A 63 -2.05 -0.91 -9.47
CA LEU A 63 -0.70 -0.54 -9.05
C LEU A 63 -0.10 -1.71 -8.25
N PRO A 64 0.45 -2.73 -8.93
CA PRO A 64 0.84 -3.98 -8.27
C PRO A 64 2.03 -3.81 -7.32
N LYS A 65 2.91 -2.83 -7.56
CA LYS A 65 4.09 -2.52 -6.74
C LYS A 65 3.83 -1.49 -5.64
N LEU A 66 2.61 -0.96 -5.54
CA LEU A 66 2.32 0.07 -4.55
C LEU A 66 2.35 -0.52 -3.14
N GLN A 67 3.33 -0.07 -2.36
CA GLN A 67 3.56 -0.48 -0.97
C GLN A 67 3.00 0.54 0.01
N LYS A 68 3.10 1.84 -0.30
CA LYS A 68 2.71 2.93 0.62
C LYS A 68 1.70 3.87 -0.02
N LEU A 69 0.55 4.05 0.64
CA LEU A 69 -0.54 4.90 0.19
C LEU A 69 -1.01 5.87 1.28
N GLU A 70 -0.84 7.16 1.00
CA GLU A 70 -1.16 8.26 1.90
C GLU A 70 -2.35 9.02 1.33
N VAL A 71 -3.51 8.89 1.98
CA VAL A 71 -4.77 9.54 1.57
C VAL A 71 -5.38 10.32 2.73
N SER A 72 -4.51 10.89 3.57
CA SER A 72 -4.86 11.68 4.74
C SER A 72 -5.62 12.97 4.39
N GLU A 73 -6.40 13.50 5.33
CA GLU A 73 -7.16 14.75 5.18
C GLU A 73 -8.12 14.74 3.97
N ASN A 74 -8.73 13.60 3.68
CA ASN A 74 -9.76 13.46 2.65
C ASN A 74 -11.15 13.24 3.28
N SER A 75 -12.15 12.89 2.46
CA SER A 75 -13.52 12.62 2.87
C SER A 75 -13.95 11.18 2.54
N ILE A 76 -13.00 10.24 2.58
CA ILE A 76 -13.26 8.83 2.30
C ILE A 76 -14.09 8.26 3.45
N ALA A 77 -15.22 7.64 3.13
CA ALA A 77 -16.12 7.03 4.11
C ALA A 77 -16.24 5.50 3.94
N GLY A 78 -15.55 4.92 2.95
CA GLY A 78 -15.60 3.50 2.62
C GLY A 78 -14.96 3.20 1.27
N GLY A 79 -15.31 2.07 0.65
CA GLY A 79 -14.79 1.68 -0.67
C GLY A 79 -13.36 1.12 -0.64
N LEU A 80 -12.90 0.67 0.53
CA LEU A 80 -11.55 0.11 0.71
C LEU A 80 -11.35 -1.22 -0.02
N ASN A 81 -12.44 -1.89 -0.43
CA ASN A 81 -12.40 -3.06 -1.31
C ASN A 81 -11.68 -2.78 -2.64
N THR A 82 -11.74 -1.55 -3.16
CA THR A 82 -10.98 -1.20 -4.38
C THR A 82 -9.47 -1.29 -4.15
N LEU A 83 -8.98 -0.98 -2.95
CA LEU A 83 -7.54 -1.12 -2.64
C LEU A 83 -7.10 -2.58 -2.70
N VAL A 84 -7.94 -3.51 -2.25
CA VAL A 84 -7.67 -4.96 -2.33
C VAL A 84 -7.47 -5.41 -3.77
N GLU A 85 -8.33 -4.94 -4.68
CA GLU A 85 -8.29 -5.34 -6.10
C GLU A 85 -7.18 -4.64 -6.88
N LYS A 86 -6.79 -3.43 -6.47
CA LYS A 86 -5.92 -2.55 -7.24
C LYS A 86 -4.49 -2.48 -6.71
N CYS A 87 -4.29 -2.64 -5.42
CA CYS A 87 -3.01 -2.47 -4.73
C CYS A 87 -2.78 -3.67 -3.79
N PRO A 88 -2.61 -4.90 -4.32
CA PRO A 88 -2.52 -6.11 -3.49
C PRO A 88 -1.26 -6.16 -2.61
N GLY A 89 -0.19 -5.47 -3.01
CA GLY A 89 1.09 -5.39 -2.28
C GLY A 89 1.17 -4.29 -1.22
N LEU A 90 0.04 -3.66 -0.87
CA LEU A 90 0.05 -2.52 0.05
C LEU A 90 0.47 -2.93 1.46
N THR A 91 1.55 -2.35 1.96
CA THR A 91 2.12 -2.57 3.29
C THR A 91 1.78 -1.46 4.27
N HIS A 92 1.65 -0.22 3.78
CA HIS A 92 1.39 0.98 4.57
C HIS A 92 0.21 1.75 4.01
N LEU A 93 -0.78 2.03 4.86
CA LEU A 93 -1.98 2.79 4.49
C LEU A 93 -2.27 3.87 5.52
N ASN A 94 -2.23 5.13 5.10
CA ASN A 94 -2.64 6.26 5.93
C ASN A 94 -4.00 6.81 5.48
N LEU A 95 -5.01 6.57 6.32
CA LEU A 95 -6.38 7.03 6.18
C LEU A 95 -6.73 8.10 7.24
N SER A 96 -5.75 8.68 7.92
CA SER A 96 -5.99 9.69 8.96
C SER A 96 -6.85 10.86 8.46
N SER A 97 -7.64 11.44 9.35
CA SER A 97 -8.55 12.56 9.07
C SER A 97 -9.52 12.31 7.89
N ASN A 98 -9.99 11.07 7.74
CA ASN A 98 -11.09 10.70 6.84
C ASN A 98 -12.42 10.50 7.60
N LYS A 99 -13.48 10.11 6.89
CA LYS A 99 -14.85 9.99 7.42
C LYS A 99 -15.26 8.53 7.66
N LEU A 100 -14.30 7.70 8.07
CA LEU A 100 -14.55 6.30 8.43
C LEU A 100 -15.20 6.25 9.80
N LYS A 101 -16.44 5.78 9.87
CA LYS A 101 -17.27 5.76 11.09
C LYS A 101 -17.36 4.41 11.77
N GLU A 102 -17.33 3.36 10.98
CA GLU A 102 -17.67 2.01 11.42
C GLU A 102 -16.50 1.07 11.16
N LEU A 103 -16.27 0.13 12.07
CA LEU A 103 -15.26 -0.92 11.89
C LEU A 103 -15.53 -1.78 10.65
N SER A 104 -16.81 -1.96 10.27
CA SER A 104 -17.20 -2.65 9.04
C SER A 104 -16.60 -2.03 7.77
N SER A 105 -16.29 -0.73 7.80
CA SER A 105 -15.62 -0.08 6.66
C SER A 105 -14.19 -0.58 6.45
N LEU A 106 -13.57 -1.16 7.49
CA LEU A 106 -12.22 -1.74 7.48
C LEU A 106 -12.22 -3.22 7.11
N GLU A 107 -13.36 -3.90 7.13
CA GLU A 107 -13.46 -5.34 6.83
C GLU A 107 -12.78 -5.74 5.51
N PRO A 108 -12.88 -4.96 4.41
CA PRO A 108 -12.19 -5.31 3.17
C PRO A 108 -10.66 -5.42 3.32
N LEU A 109 -10.05 -4.65 4.23
CA LEU A 109 -8.59 -4.65 4.44
C LEU A 109 -8.07 -6.00 4.96
N GLN A 110 -8.93 -6.89 5.47
CA GLN A 110 -8.56 -8.27 5.85
C GLN A 110 -7.94 -9.07 4.69
N SER A 111 -8.25 -8.68 3.46
CA SER A 111 -7.73 -9.33 2.25
C SER A 111 -6.34 -8.84 1.87
N LEU A 112 -5.91 -7.68 2.36
CA LEU A 112 -4.55 -7.17 2.18
C LEU A 112 -3.62 -7.86 3.19
N LYS A 113 -3.06 -8.99 2.80
CA LYS A 113 -2.19 -9.80 3.67
C LYS A 113 -0.84 -9.17 3.95
N ALA A 114 -0.37 -8.31 3.06
CA ALA A 114 0.88 -7.57 3.20
C ALA A 114 0.76 -6.32 4.08
N LEU A 115 -0.46 -5.91 4.48
CA LEU A 115 -0.68 -4.66 5.22
C LEU A 115 -0.12 -4.78 6.65
N LYS A 116 1.00 -4.09 6.89
CA LYS A 116 1.71 -4.04 8.18
C LYS A 116 1.33 -2.80 9.00
N SER A 117 1.09 -1.65 8.36
CA SER A 117 0.82 -0.38 9.05
C SER A 117 -0.46 0.30 8.56
N LEU A 118 -1.28 0.75 9.50
CA LEU A 118 -2.54 1.44 9.24
C LEU A 118 -2.67 2.66 10.18
N ASP A 119 -2.94 3.82 9.61
CA ASP A 119 -3.22 5.04 10.37
C ASP A 119 -4.67 5.48 10.10
N LEU A 120 -5.45 5.60 11.17
CA LEU A 120 -6.84 6.02 11.17
C LEU A 120 -7.06 7.20 12.13
N TYR A 121 -5.99 7.83 12.61
CA TYR A 121 -6.05 8.94 13.54
C TYR A 121 -6.95 10.07 12.99
N GLY A 122 -7.87 10.58 13.81
CA GLY A 122 -8.80 11.62 13.39
C GLY A 122 -9.96 11.14 12.50
N CYS A 123 -10.14 9.82 12.32
CA CYS A 123 -11.40 9.26 11.83
C CYS A 123 -12.41 9.09 12.98
N ASP A 124 -13.70 9.08 12.66
CA ASP A 124 -14.76 8.81 13.65
C ASP A 124 -14.58 7.41 14.32
N VAL A 125 -14.08 6.42 13.57
CA VAL A 125 -13.82 5.05 14.03
C VAL A 125 -12.77 4.99 15.15
N SER A 126 -11.79 5.90 15.16
CA SER A 126 -10.74 5.92 16.17
C SER A 126 -11.24 6.39 17.54
N SER A 127 -12.46 6.95 17.60
CA SER A 127 -13.12 7.38 18.84
C SER A 127 -14.01 6.30 19.47
N LEU A 128 -14.08 5.10 18.87
CA LEU A 128 -14.87 3.99 19.40
C LEU A 128 -14.19 3.35 20.62
N ASP A 129 -15.00 2.83 21.55
CA ASP A 129 -14.49 2.03 22.66
C ASP A 129 -13.80 0.75 22.17
N ASP A 130 -12.69 0.40 22.81
CA ASP A 130 -11.83 -0.74 22.45
C ASP A 130 -11.36 -0.70 20.99
N TYR A 131 -11.29 0.48 20.37
CA TYR A 131 -10.97 0.66 18.96
C TYR A 131 -9.71 -0.10 18.53
N ARG A 132 -8.58 0.09 19.23
CA ARG A 132 -7.32 -0.58 18.89
C ARG A 132 -7.47 -2.10 18.94
N GLU A 133 -7.99 -2.63 20.04
CA GLU A 133 -8.19 -4.08 20.22
C GLU A 133 -9.09 -4.66 19.13
N ARG A 134 -10.18 -3.96 18.77
CA ARG A 134 -11.09 -4.41 17.71
C ARG A 134 -10.45 -4.36 16.33
N VAL A 135 -9.63 -3.36 16.04
CA VAL A 135 -8.90 -3.28 14.77
C VAL A 135 -7.85 -4.38 14.67
N PHE A 136 -7.05 -4.62 15.71
CA PHE A 136 -6.09 -5.74 15.72
C PHE A 136 -6.78 -7.11 15.65
N GLN A 137 -7.95 -7.28 16.28
CA GLN A 137 -8.74 -8.50 16.12
C GLN A 137 -9.29 -8.67 14.70
N LEU A 138 -9.70 -7.57 14.06
CA LEU A 138 -10.20 -7.57 12.70
C LEU A 138 -9.09 -7.79 11.68
N LEU A 139 -7.92 -7.19 11.90
CA LEU A 139 -6.75 -7.18 11.02
C LEU A 139 -5.55 -7.78 11.78
N PRO A 140 -5.53 -9.10 12.02
CA PRO A 140 -4.47 -9.74 12.78
C PRO A 140 -3.11 -9.72 12.07
N GLN A 141 -3.06 -9.40 10.77
CA GLN A 141 -1.82 -9.19 10.03
C GLN A 141 -1.16 -7.84 10.30
N LEU A 142 -1.88 -6.91 10.94
CA LEU A 142 -1.40 -5.56 11.19
C LEU A 142 -0.37 -5.56 12.33
N THR A 143 0.80 -4.97 12.08
CA THR A 143 1.85 -4.77 13.08
C THR A 143 1.64 -3.45 13.82
N TYR A 144 1.36 -2.37 13.07
CA TYR A 144 1.27 -1.01 13.59
C TYR A 144 -0.10 -0.38 13.28
N LEU A 145 -0.72 0.18 14.31
CA LEU A 145 -1.94 0.96 14.24
C LEU A 145 -1.69 2.36 14.81
N ASP A 146 -1.98 3.41 14.05
CA ASP A 146 -1.77 4.81 14.44
C ASP A 146 -0.33 5.10 14.93
N GLY A 147 0.67 4.40 14.39
CA GLY A 147 2.07 4.51 14.76
C GLY A 147 2.51 3.69 15.97
N PHE A 148 1.63 2.86 16.55
CA PHE A 148 1.96 2.02 17.71
C PHE A 148 1.61 0.55 17.45
N ASP A 149 2.36 -0.39 18.00
CA ASP A 149 2.03 -1.83 17.94
C ASP A 149 0.96 -2.24 18.97
N GLN A 150 0.75 -3.56 19.12
CA GLN A 150 -0.18 -4.10 20.12
C GLN A 150 0.32 -3.92 21.57
N GLU A 151 1.63 -3.75 21.77
CA GLU A 151 2.29 -3.56 23.06
C GLU A 151 2.51 -2.06 23.41
N ASP A 152 1.98 -1.15 22.60
CA ASP A 152 2.11 0.31 22.73
C ASP A 152 3.53 0.84 22.44
N ASN A 153 4.36 0.07 21.72
CA ASN A 153 5.65 0.54 21.22
C ASN A 153 5.45 1.37 19.96
N GLU A 154 6.12 2.51 19.88
CA GLU A 154 6.15 3.37 18.70
C GLU A 154 6.90 2.67 17.55
N ALA A 155 6.31 2.69 16.35
CA ALA A 155 6.95 2.18 15.14
C ALA A 155 8.27 2.91 14.93
N SER A 156 9.37 2.16 14.77
CA SER A 156 10.66 2.79 14.47
C SER A 156 10.68 3.23 13.00
N ASP A 157 11.25 4.39 12.69
CA ASP A 157 11.46 4.85 11.30
C ASP A 157 12.22 3.83 10.42
N ASN A 158 12.92 2.87 11.04
CA ASN A 158 13.62 1.78 10.37
C ASN A 158 12.74 0.56 10.02
N ASP A 159 11.57 0.39 10.65
CA ASP A 159 10.67 -0.74 10.40
C ASP A 159 9.85 -0.56 9.11
N TYR A 160 9.96 0.62 8.48
CA TYR A 160 9.28 0.97 7.23
C TYR A 160 10.01 0.45 5.97
N VAL A 161 11.20 -0.13 6.11
CA VAL A 161 12.10 -0.48 4.97
C VAL A 161 12.61 -1.92 4.95
N GLU A 162 12.18 -2.80 5.85
CA GLU A 162 12.56 -4.22 5.84
C GLU A 162 11.25 -5.04 5.84
N GLU A 163 10.96 -5.92 4.87
CA GLU A 163 11.77 -7.01 4.33
C GLU A 163 11.33 -7.29 2.87
N GLU A 164 12.18 -7.00 1.90
CA GLU A 164 12.26 -7.81 0.68
C GLU A 164 13.05 -9.06 1.07
N GLU A 165 12.40 -10.02 1.75
CA GLU A 165 12.88 -11.41 1.68
C GLU A 165 12.33 -11.97 0.37
N ASP A 166 13.07 -11.72 -0.72
CA ASP A 166 13.07 -12.59 -1.88
C ASP A 166 13.30 -14.02 -1.37
N GLU A 167 12.23 -14.80 -1.21
CA GLU A 167 12.34 -16.25 -1.27
C GLU A 167 12.75 -16.58 -2.71
N GLU A 168 14.06 -16.52 -2.99
CA GLU A 168 14.66 -17.22 -4.11
C GLU A 168 14.32 -18.71 -3.92
N ASP A 169 13.24 -19.15 -4.54
CA ASP A 169 12.97 -20.57 -4.80
C ASP A 169 14.21 -21.12 -5.56
N GLU A 170 15.14 -21.72 -4.83
CA GLU A 170 16.26 -22.47 -5.39
C GLU A 170 15.69 -23.62 -6.25
N ASP A 171 15.70 -23.39 -7.57
CA ASP A 171 15.59 -24.40 -8.61
C ASP A 171 16.69 -25.46 -8.41
N ASP A 172 16.38 -26.53 -7.66
CA ASP A 172 17.21 -27.75 -7.65
C ASP A 172 16.96 -28.54 -8.94
N GLY A 173 17.49 -27.99 -10.03
CA GLY A 173 17.73 -28.68 -11.29
C GLY A 173 18.88 -29.70 -11.17
N GLY A 174 18.62 -30.82 -10.49
CA GLY A 174 19.55 -31.94 -10.36
C GLY A 174 19.65 -32.85 -11.61
N GLU A 175 20.02 -32.32 -12.79
CA GLU A 175 20.55 -33.15 -13.89
C GLU A 175 22.08 -33.24 -13.77
N SER A 176 22.57 -34.34 -13.19
CA SER A 176 24.00 -34.68 -13.23
C SER A 176 24.22 -35.98 -14.01
N VAL A 177 24.45 -35.84 -15.31
CA VAL A 177 25.23 -36.77 -16.14
C VAL A 177 26.48 -36.04 -16.64
N PRO A 178 27.69 -36.53 -16.31
CA PRO A 178 28.68 -36.77 -17.37
C PRO A 178 29.58 -38.00 -17.09
N LEU A 179 29.66 -38.99 -18.00
CA LEU A 179 30.68 -39.22 -19.06
C LEU A 179 31.78 -40.25 -18.68
N PRO A 180 32.34 -40.99 -19.67
CA PRO A 180 32.98 -42.29 -19.49
C PRO A 180 34.47 -42.20 -19.17
N GLN A 181 34.99 -43.18 -18.42
CA GLN A 181 36.43 -43.39 -18.27
C GLN A 181 36.87 -44.68 -18.97
N MET A 182 37.70 -44.50 -20.00
CA MET A 182 38.42 -45.56 -20.70
C MET A 182 39.61 -46.05 -19.85
N GLY A 183 39.62 -47.35 -19.53
CA GLY A 183 40.71 -48.26 -19.86
C GLY A 183 41.95 -48.40 -18.95
N ARG A 184 42.26 -49.71 -18.73
CA ARG A 184 43.56 -50.39 -18.56
C ARG A 184 44.04 -50.70 -17.12
N PRO A 185 44.94 -51.69 -16.92
CA PRO A 185 44.68 -53.14 -17.07
C PRO A 185 45.27 -53.94 -15.87
N SER A 186 45.02 -55.25 -15.80
CA SER A 186 45.98 -56.27 -15.33
C SER A 186 45.53 -57.64 -15.83
#